data_AF-A0ABD5PNL3-F1
#
_entry.id   AF-A0ABD5PNL3-F1
#
_cell.length_a   1.000
_cell.length_b   1.000
_cell.length_c   1.000
_cell.angle_alpha   90.00
_cell.angle_beta   90.00
_cell.angle_gamma   90.00
#
_symmetry.space_group_name_H-M   'P 1'
#
loop_
_entity.id
_entity.type
_entity.pdbx_description
1 polymer ?
#
loop_
_entity_poly.entity_id
_entity_poly.type
_entity_poly.pdbx_seq_one_letter_code
_entity_poly.pdbx_strand_id
1 'polypeptide(L)' 'MSATDRDVPPCDGCGLTVGRVRELEVQNPDGKVTVCDSCEETLRATIVAEVRVYV' A
#
# COMPACT_ATOMS: atom_id res chain seq x y z
N MET A 1 -16.07 -16.35 15.98
CA MET A 1 -15.91 -16.89 14.62
C MET A 1 -16.17 -15.73 13.67
N SER A 2 -15.26 -15.21 12.85
CA SER A 2 -13.87 -15.55 12.53
C SER A 2 -13.26 -14.29 11.90
N ALA A 3 -12.11 -13.82 12.39
CA ALA A 3 -11.32 -12.77 11.73
C ALA A 3 -10.56 -13.38 10.54
N THR A 4 -11.31 -13.88 9.56
CA THR A 4 -10.75 -14.44 8.32
C THR A 4 -11.20 -13.62 7.14
N ASP A 5 -10.93 -12.32 7.19
CA ASP A 5 -10.90 -11.48 6.00
C ASP A 5 -9.52 -10.85 5.91
N ARG A 6 -8.61 -11.66 5.36
CA ARG A 6 -7.44 -11.34 4.54
C ARG A 6 -6.48 -10.28 5.09
N ASP A 7 -5.24 -10.73 5.27
CA ASP A 7 -3.99 -10.05 5.69
C ASP A 7 -3.57 -8.87 4.77
N VAL A 8 -4.53 -8.08 4.28
CA VAL A 8 -4.29 -6.93 3.41
C VAL A 8 -4.14 -5.69 4.30
N PRO A 9 -2.95 -5.08 4.38
CA PRO A 9 -2.77 -3.84 5.12
C PRO A 9 -3.65 -2.72 4.52
N PRO A 10 -4.18 -1.80 5.35
CA PRO A 10 -4.89 -0.63 4.87
C PRO A 10 -3.95 0.28 4.08
N CYS A 11 -4.48 0.95 3.06
CA CYS A 11 -3.75 2.00 2.35
C CYS A 11 -3.42 3.15 3.31
N ASP A 12 -2.15 3.54 3.43
CA ASP A 12 -1.69 4.69 4.22
C ASP A 12 -2.26 6.02 3.72
N GLY A 13 -2.64 6.10 2.43
CA GLY A 13 -3.22 7.31 1.83
C GLY A 13 -4.69 7.55 2.15
N CYS A 14 -5.52 6.50 2.10
CA CYS A 14 -6.98 6.62 2.25
C CYS A 14 -7.59 5.79 3.39
N GLY A 15 -6.80 4.91 4.03
CA GLY A 15 -7.23 4.01 5.11
C GLY A 15 -8.07 2.82 4.66
N LEU A 16 -8.32 2.67 3.36
CA LEU A 16 -9.16 1.60 2.82
C LEU A 16 -8.33 0.39 2.41
N THR A 17 -8.89 -0.81 2.60
CA THR A 17 -8.36 -2.10 2.12
C THR A 17 -9.08 -2.58 0.85
N VAL A 18 -9.66 -1.65 0.08
CA VAL A 18 -10.48 -1.98 -1.09
C VAL A 18 -9.63 -2.02 -2.35
N GLY A 19 -9.71 -3.12 -3.10
CA GLY A 19 -8.98 -3.30 -4.35
C GLY A 19 -7.56 -3.82 -4.16
N ARG A 20 -6.70 -3.62 -5.17
CA ARG A 20 -5.30 -4.02 -5.12
C ARG A 20 -4.51 -3.00 -4.31
N VAL A 21 -3.85 -3.49 -3.26
CA VAL A 21 -3.01 -2.72 -2.35
C VAL A 21 -1.57 -3.17 -2.53
N ARG A 22 -0.62 -2.25 -2.60
CA ARG A 22 0.80 -2.53 -2.82
C ARG A 22 1.62 -1.93 -1.70
N GLU A 23 2.58 -2.69 -1.21
CA GLU A 23 3.63 -2.21 -0.31
C GLU A 23 4.82 -1.80 -1.17
N LEU A 24 5.13 -0.51 -1.13
CA LEU A 24 6.20 0.13 -1.90
C LEU A 24 7.27 0.62 -0.94
N GLU A 25 8.52 0.42 -1.31
CA GLU A 25 9.66 1.07 -0.65
C GLU A 25 9.94 2.39 -1.36
N VAL A 26 10.04 3.47 -0.59
CA VAL A 26 10.25 4.83 -1.07
C VAL A 26 11.50 5.43 -0.42
N GLN A 27 12.20 6.30 -1.16
CA GLN A 27 13.47 6.89 -0.69
C GLN A 27 13.33 8.31 -0.10
N ASN A 28 12.15 8.95 -0.20
CA ASN A 28 11.92 10.28 0.37
C ASN A 28 10.42 10.54 0.64
N PRO A 29 9.98 10.54 1.92
CA PRO A 29 10.73 10.08 3.08
C PRO A 29 11.13 8.60 2.92
N ASP A 30 12.31 8.24 3.42
CA ASP A 30 12.78 6.85 3.40
C ASP A 30 11.85 5.96 4.23
N GLY A 31 11.34 4.88 3.63
CA GLY A 31 10.48 3.94 4.32
C GLY A 31 9.63 3.08 3.41
N LYS A 32 8.79 2.25 4.03
CA LYS A 32 7.77 1.45 3.33
C LYS A 32 6.42 2.11 3.50
N VAL A 33 5.68 2.21 2.40
CA VAL A 33 4.33 2.76 2.37
C VAL A 33 3.40 1.77 1.71
N THR A 34 2.20 1.66 2.25
CA THR A 34 1.16 0.81 1.68
C THR A 34 0.18 1.68 0.94
N VAL A 35 0.00 1.48 -0.37
CA VAL A 35 -0.90 2.31 -1.19
C VAL A 35 -1.80 1.46 -2.05
N CYS A 36 -3.06 1.86 -2.21
CA CYS A 36 -3.93 1.31 -3.25
C CYS A 36 -3.63 1.95 -4.61
N ASP A 37 -4.04 1.33 -5.72
CA ASP A 37 -3.82 1.87 -7.07
C ASP A 37 -4.25 3.35 -7.22
N SER A 38 -5.36 3.76 -6.59
CA SER A 38 -5.83 5.16 -6.65
C SER A 38 -4.92 6.13 -5.89
N CYS A 39 -4.32 5.70 -4.77
CA CYS A 39 -3.42 6.54 -4.00
C CYS A 39 -1.99 6.51 -4.57
N GLU A 40 -1.58 5.41 -5.21
CA GLU A 40 -0.30 5.27 -5.89
C GLU A 40 -0.09 6.37 -6.94
N GLU A 41 -1.10 6.65 -7.78
CA GLU A 41 -1.03 7.73 -8.78
C GLU A 41 -0.80 9.12 -8.17
N THR A 42 -1.22 9.33 -6.92
CA THR A 42 -1.05 10.59 -6.19
C THR A 42 0.19 10.61 -5.30
N LEU A 43 0.89 9.48 -5.17
CA LEU A 43 2.03 9.31 -4.29
C LEU A 43 3.20 10.13 -4.83
N ARG A 44 3.51 11.25 -4.16
CA ARG A 44 4.66 12.12 -4.51
C ARG A 44 5.97 11.61 -3.89
N ALA A 45 6.19 10.29 -3.92
CA ALA A 45 7.38 9.66 -3.37
C ALA A 45 8.12 8.91 -4.47
N THR A 46 9.45 8.91 -4.41
CA THR A 46 10.27 8.12 -5.32
C THR A 46 10.21 6.66 -4.91
N ILE A 47 9.47 5.86 -5.66
CA ILE A 47 9.39 4.41 -5.47
C ILE A 47 10.72 3.79 -5.91
N VAL A 48 11.40 3.12 -4.97
CA VAL A 48 12.66 2.41 -5.24
C VAL A 48 12.44 0.93 -5.49
N ALA A 49 11.41 0.33 -4.88
CA ALA A 49 11.06 -1.07 -5.09
C ALA A 49 9.59 -1.36 -4.77
N GLU A 50 9.00 -2.31 -5.48
CA GLU A 50 7.73 -2.94 -5.09
C GLU A 50 8.06 -4.14 -4.18
N VAL A 51 7.59 -4.12 -2.94
CA VAL A 51 7.89 -5.16 -1.94
C VAL A 51 6.90 -6.31 -2.03
N ARG A 52 5.60 -5.98 -2.06
CA ARG A 52 4.52 -6.96 -2.09
C ARG A 52 3.24 -6.37 -2.67
N VAL A 53 2.46 -7.20 -3.34
CA VAL A 53 1.14 -6.86 -3.86
C VAL A 53 0.08 -7.75 -3.20
N TYR A 54 -0.98 -7.11 -2.72
CA TYR A 54 -2.15 -7.70 -2.11
C TYR A 54 -3.35 -7.51 -3.06
N VAL A 55 -4.05 -8.60 -3.40
CA VAL A 55 -5.18 -8.64 -4.35
C VAL A 55 -6.39 -9.36 -3.78
#